data_AF-A0A1N6QL27-F1
#
_entry.id   AF-A0A1N6QL27-F1
#
_cell.length_a   1.000
_cell.length_b   1.000
_cell.length_c   1.000
_cell.angle_alpha   90.00
_cell.angle_beta   90.00
_cell.angle_gamma   90.00
#
_symmetry.space_group_name_H-M   'P 1'
#
loop_
_entity.id
_entity.type
_entity.pdbx_description
1 polymer ?
#
loop_
_entity_poly.entity_id
_entity_poly.type
_entity_poly.pdbx_seq_one_letter_code
_entity_poly.pdbx_strand_id
1 'polypeptide(L)'
;MRHADEHDALARGNWRLLREALTHLALPASDQIEWLGSVLCPDELALDFDEAYQPSWQSREAGWISDEVAGYLDQINRLTNDLTEEGDEPWSAEGLQCHPTWERLRILARAALALMPPAPWANYSDD
;
A
#
# COMPACT_ATOMS: atom_id res chain seq x y z
N MET A 1 14.62 -9.04 26.70
CA MET A 1 15.46 -9.05 25.48
C MET A 1 14.75 -9.74 24.31
N ARG A 2 14.27 -10.99 24.43
CA ARG A 2 13.61 -11.73 23.32
C ARG A 2 12.38 -11.05 22.68
N HIS A 3 11.58 -10.29 23.43
CA HIS A 3 10.36 -9.65 22.93
C HIS A 3 10.58 -8.39 22.08
N ALA A 4 11.71 -7.70 22.24
CA ALA A 4 12.00 -6.50 21.45
C ALA A 4 12.40 -6.88 20.02
N ASP A 5 13.20 -7.95 19.88
CA ASP A 5 13.68 -8.44 18.58
C ASP A 5 12.53 -8.99 17.69
N GLU A 6 11.53 -9.63 18.31
CA GLU A 6 10.34 -10.15 17.61
C GLU A 6 9.44 -9.01 17.10
N HIS A 7 9.25 -7.95 17.91
CA HIS A 7 8.47 -6.78 17.53
C HIS A 7 9.11 -6.03 16.35
N ASP A 8 10.44 -5.87 16.39
CA ASP A 8 11.20 -5.25 15.31
C ASP A 8 11.15 -6.07 14.02
N ALA A 9 11.23 -7.40 14.10
CA ALA A 9 11.14 -8.27 12.93
C ALA A 9 9.76 -8.18 12.25
N LEU A 10 8.68 -8.15 13.04
CA LEU A 10 7.31 -7.98 12.53
C LEU A 10 7.12 -6.62 11.88
N ALA A 11 7.55 -5.52 12.53
CA ALA A 11 7.49 -4.19 11.95
C ALA A 11 8.24 -4.12 10.60
N ARG A 12 9.42 -4.75 10.48
CA ARG A 12 10.17 -4.81 9.21
C ARG A 12 9.42 -5.60 8.14
N GLY A 13 8.78 -6.70 8.52
CA GLY A 13 7.92 -7.49 7.63
C GLY A 13 6.77 -6.65 7.10
N ASN A 14 5.99 -6.05 7.99
CA ASN A 14 4.82 -5.25 7.65
C ASN A 14 5.20 -4.02 6.81
N TRP A 15 6.33 -3.37 7.11
CA TRP A 15 6.87 -2.29 6.29
C TRP A 15 7.13 -2.72 4.85
N ARG A 16 7.73 -3.90 4.64
CA ARG A 16 8.02 -4.42 3.30
C ARG A 16 6.74 -4.75 2.54
N LEU A 17 5.80 -5.44 3.19
CA LEU A 17 4.50 -5.77 2.60
C LEU A 17 3.75 -4.50 2.17
N LEU A 18 3.68 -3.50 3.05
CA LEU A 18 3.02 -2.24 2.72
C LEU A 18 3.68 -1.54 1.52
N ARG A 19 5.01 -1.49 1.49
CA ARG A 19 5.73 -0.88 0.35
C ARG A 19 5.51 -1.65 -0.94
N GLU A 20 5.45 -2.97 -0.89
CA GLU A 20 5.20 -3.83 -2.05
C GLU A 20 3.79 -3.60 -2.58
N ALA A 21 2.77 -3.64 -1.73
CA ALA A 21 1.39 -3.34 -2.10
C ALA A 21 1.24 -1.92 -2.71
N LEU A 22 1.87 -0.91 -2.09
CA LEU A 22 1.91 0.45 -2.65
C LEU A 22 2.65 0.51 -3.98
N THR A 23 3.68 -0.30 -4.19
CA THR A 23 4.42 -0.37 -5.46
C THR A 23 3.50 -0.87 -6.56
N HIS A 24 2.73 -1.93 -6.32
CA HIS A 24 1.74 -2.44 -7.28
C HIS A 24 0.61 -1.42 -7.52
N LEU A 25 0.10 -0.77 -6.46
CA LEU A 25 -0.92 0.29 -6.60
C LEU A 25 -0.42 1.53 -7.36
N ALA A 26 0.88 1.83 -7.31
CA ALA A 26 1.48 3.00 -7.97
C ALA A 26 1.74 2.81 -9.47
N LEU A 27 1.73 1.56 -9.95
CA LEU A 27 2.00 1.21 -11.34
C LEU A 27 0.98 1.87 -12.30
N PRO A 28 1.38 2.19 -13.54
CA PRO A 28 0.45 2.53 -14.60
C PRO A 28 -0.60 1.43 -14.82
N ALA A 29 -1.76 1.79 -15.36
CA ALA A 29 -2.85 0.84 -15.60
C ALA A 29 -2.43 -0.38 -16.43
N SER A 30 -1.62 -0.17 -17.48
CA SER A 30 -1.10 -1.27 -18.31
C SER A 30 -0.30 -2.28 -17.51
N ASP A 31 0.54 -1.79 -16.60
CA ASP A 31 1.50 -2.59 -15.86
C ASP A 31 0.81 -3.30 -14.69
N GLN A 32 -0.23 -2.68 -14.11
CA GLN A 32 -1.13 -3.33 -13.16
C GLN A 32 -1.87 -4.51 -13.81
N ILE A 33 -2.39 -4.33 -15.02
CA ILE A 33 -3.07 -5.41 -15.78
C ILE A 33 -2.09 -6.51 -16.14
N GLU A 34 -0.87 -6.16 -16.55
CA GLU A 34 0.18 -7.14 -16.84
C GLU A 34 0.55 -7.94 -15.59
N TRP A 35 0.70 -7.28 -14.44
CA TRP A 35 1.01 -7.91 -13.16
C TRP A 35 -0.10 -8.86 -12.68
N LEU A 36 -1.36 -8.44 -12.76
CA LEU A 36 -2.53 -9.30 -12.47
C LEU A 36 -2.59 -10.51 -13.40
N GLY A 37 -2.11 -10.35 -14.63
CA GLY A 37 -2.20 -11.36 -15.67
C GLY A 37 -3.66 -11.69 -16.01
N SER A 38 -3.91 -12.90 -16.50
CA SER A 38 -5.24 -13.32 -16.97
C SER A 38 -6.12 -13.94 -15.88
N VAL A 39 -5.61 -14.10 -14.66
CA VAL A 39 -6.23 -14.93 -13.61
C VAL A 39 -6.68 -14.09 -12.42
N LEU A 40 -5.94 -13.02 -12.09
CA LEU A 40 -6.22 -12.16 -10.96
C LEU A 40 -7.17 -11.03 -11.37
N CYS A 41 -8.04 -10.65 -10.44
CA CYS A 41 -8.97 -9.55 -10.61
C CYS A 41 -8.37 -8.25 -10.02
N PRO A 42 -8.78 -7.07 -10.51
CA PRO A 42 -8.31 -5.78 -9.98
C PRO A 42 -8.48 -5.57 -8.47
N ASP A 43 -9.38 -6.31 -7.82
CA ASP A 43 -9.55 -6.32 -6.36
C ASP A 43 -8.32 -6.84 -5.62
N GLU A 44 -7.52 -7.74 -6.22
CA GLU A 44 -6.26 -8.23 -5.64
C GLU A 44 -5.29 -7.10 -5.29
N LEU A 45 -5.26 -6.01 -6.07
CA LEU A 45 -4.45 -4.81 -5.74
C LEU A 45 -4.94 -4.10 -4.47
N ALA A 46 -6.26 -4.09 -4.23
CA ALA A 46 -6.85 -3.51 -3.04
C ALA A 46 -6.74 -4.46 -1.84
N LEU A 47 -6.84 -5.77 -2.06
CA LEU A 47 -6.67 -6.81 -1.03
C LEU A 47 -5.22 -6.84 -0.52
N ASP A 48 -4.23 -6.85 -1.42
CA ASP A 48 -2.81 -6.75 -1.04
C ASP A 48 -2.54 -5.52 -0.15
N PHE A 49 -3.19 -4.40 -0.49
CA PHE A 49 -3.09 -3.19 0.31
C PHE A 49 -3.78 -3.32 1.67
N ASP A 50 -5.02 -3.81 1.72
CA ASP A 50 -5.76 -3.96 2.99
C ASP A 50 -5.05 -4.93 3.95
N GLU A 51 -4.56 -6.05 3.43
CA GLU A 51 -3.76 -7.03 4.17
C GLU A 51 -2.48 -6.42 4.74
N ALA A 52 -1.86 -5.47 4.03
CA ALA A 52 -0.65 -4.79 4.48
C ALA A 52 -0.93 -3.55 5.35
N TYR A 53 -2.09 -2.91 5.19
CA TYR A 53 -2.46 -1.67 5.86
C TYR A 53 -2.71 -1.90 7.36
N GLN A 54 -3.51 -2.90 7.74
CA GLN A 54 -3.78 -3.17 9.16
C GLN A 54 -2.50 -3.50 9.96
N PRO A 55 -1.61 -4.40 9.49
CA PRO A 55 -0.36 -4.71 10.20
C PRO A 55 0.64 -3.55 10.21
N SER A 56 0.52 -2.58 9.30
CA SER A 56 1.42 -1.43 9.22
C SER A 56 1.41 -0.56 10.47
N TRP A 57 0.39 -0.67 11.33
CA TRP A 57 0.34 0.05 12.61
C TRP A 57 1.55 -0.23 13.51
N GLN A 58 2.11 -1.44 13.46
CA GLN A 58 3.36 -1.77 14.19
C GLN A 58 4.56 -0.96 13.67
N SER A 59 4.62 -0.70 12.36
CA SER A 59 5.64 0.18 11.75
C SER A 59 5.42 1.64 12.13
N ARG A 60 4.18 2.06 12.39
CA ARG A 60 3.85 3.38 12.94
C ARG A 60 4.31 3.51 14.38
N GLU A 61 4.06 2.51 15.21
CA GLU A 61 4.54 2.46 16.60
C GLU A 61 6.08 2.49 16.68
N ALA A 62 6.76 1.91 15.70
CA ALA A 62 8.21 2.00 15.52
C ALA A 62 8.70 3.38 14.99
N GLY A 63 7.78 4.31 14.70
CA GLY A 63 8.10 5.66 14.21
C GLY A 63 8.50 5.73 12.74
N TRP A 64 8.27 4.68 11.94
CA TRP A 64 8.65 4.64 10.53
C TRP A 64 7.57 5.19 9.59
N ILE A 65 6.32 5.24 10.05
CA ILE A 65 5.20 5.86 9.34
C ILE A 65 4.96 7.23 9.97
N SER A 66 5.25 8.30 9.23
CA SER A 66 4.91 9.66 9.62
C SER A 66 3.40 9.91 9.53
N ASP A 67 2.92 11.00 10.13
CA ASP A 67 1.52 11.42 9.99
C ASP A 67 1.13 11.72 8.55
N GLU A 68 2.07 12.22 7.74
CA GLU A 68 1.85 12.46 6.32
C GLU A 68 1.67 11.15 5.54
N VAL A 69 2.54 10.16 5.77
CA VAL A 69 2.38 8.82 5.16
C VAL A 69 1.05 8.21 5.58
N ALA A 70 0.72 8.23 6.87
CA ALA A 70 -0.56 7.73 7.37
C ALA A 70 -1.76 8.42 6.70
N GLY A 71 -1.70 9.73 6.48
CA GLY A 71 -2.73 10.47 5.76
C GLY A 71 -2.92 9.98 4.31
N TYR A 72 -1.87 9.56 3.61
CA TYR A 72 -2.02 8.93 2.29
C TYR A 72 -2.63 7.54 2.38
N LEU A 73 -2.19 6.70 3.34
CA LEU A 73 -2.73 5.36 3.53
C LEU A 73 -4.23 5.38 3.86
N ASP A 74 -4.66 6.28 4.73
CA ASP A 74 -6.07 6.45 5.10
C ASP A 74 -6.92 6.86 3.90
N GLN A 75 -6.39 7.72 3.02
CA GLN A 75 -7.09 8.12 1.79
C GLN A 75 -7.18 6.97 0.79
N ILE A 76 -6.13 6.16 0.64
CA ILE A 76 -6.15 4.96 -0.20
C ILE A 76 -7.23 4.00 0.30
N ASN A 77 -7.23 3.70 1.60
CA ASN A 77 -8.23 2.82 2.23
C ASN A 77 -9.67 3.33 2.03
N ARG A 78 -9.90 4.64 2.11
CA ARG A 78 -11.24 5.20 1.84
C ARG A 78 -11.64 5.02 0.38
N LEU A 79 -10.75 5.34 -0.55
CA LEU A 79 -11.05 5.22 -1.98
C LEU A 79 -11.29 3.77 -2.42
N THR A 80 -10.58 2.79 -1.84
CA THR A 80 -10.86 1.37 -2.12
C THR A 80 -12.22 0.94 -1.60
N ASN A 81 -12.63 1.42 -0.42
CA ASN A 81 -13.99 1.19 0.09
C ASN A 81 -15.06 1.85 -0.78
N ASP A 82 -14.85 3.11 -1.20
CA ASP A 82 -15.76 3.81 -2.10
C ASP A 82 -15.96 3.04 -3.42
N LEU A 83 -14.89 2.49 -4.01
CA LEU A 83 -14.98 1.64 -5.20
C LEU A 83 -15.81 0.37 -4.97
N THR A 84 -15.72 -0.24 -3.79
CA THR A 84 -16.55 -1.40 -3.44
C THR A 84 -18.03 -1.01 -3.34
N GLU A 85 -18.33 0.16 -2.80
CA GLU A 85 -19.70 0.69 -2.70
C GLU A 85 -20.31 1.04 -4.07
N GLU A 86 -19.49 1.46 -5.03
CA GLU A 86 -19.91 1.76 -6.40
C GLU A 86 -20.32 0.51 -7.21
N GLY A 87 -19.88 -0.69 -6.80
CA GLY A 87 -20.22 -1.98 -7.41
C GLY A 87 -19.08 -2.58 -8.23
N ASP A 88 -19.40 -3.51 -9.13
CA ASP A 88 -18.38 -4.35 -9.80
C ASP A 88 -17.62 -3.64 -10.94
N GLU A 89 -18.21 -2.60 -11.54
CA GLU A 89 -17.67 -1.96 -12.75
C GLU A 89 -16.25 -1.40 -12.59
N PRO A 90 -15.90 -0.70 -11.48
CA PRO A 90 -14.53 -0.24 -11.24
C PRO A 90 -13.51 -1.37 -11.05
N TRP A 91 -13.95 -2.58 -10.70
CA TRP A 91 -13.11 -3.76 -10.45
C TRP A 91 -12.87 -4.60 -11.71
N SER A 92 -12.94 -3.97 -12.88
CA SER A 92 -12.64 -4.58 -14.18
C SER A 92 -11.36 -4.01 -14.79
N ALA A 93 -10.80 -4.67 -15.81
CA ALA A 93 -9.65 -4.12 -16.52
C ALA A 93 -9.95 -2.74 -17.16
N GLU A 94 -11.18 -2.54 -17.64
CA GLU A 94 -11.65 -1.25 -18.16
C GLU A 94 -11.78 -0.21 -17.03
N GLY A 95 -12.33 -0.60 -15.89
CA GLY A 95 -12.38 0.23 -14.69
C GLY A 95 -10.97 0.67 -14.25
N LEU A 96 -10.02 -0.25 -14.22
CA LEU A 96 -8.64 0.04 -13.86
C LEU A 96 -7.98 1.02 -14.85
N GLN A 97 -8.32 0.97 -16.14
CA GLN A 97 -7.80 1.92 -17.15
C GLN A 97 -8.47 3.30 -17.09
N CYS A 98 -9.78 3.34 -16.91
CA CYS A 98 -10.59 4.53 -17.20
C CYS A 98 -11.18 5.19 -15.96
N HIS A 99 -11.32 4.47 -14.84
CA HIS A 99 -11.99 4.99 -13.66
C HIS A 99 -11.10 6.02 -12.95
N PRO A 100 -11.61 7.25 -12.68
CA PRO A 100 -10.81 8.31 -12.12
C PRO A 100 -10.28 8.00 -10.71
N THR A 101 -11.00 7.18 -9.94
CA THR A 101 -10.55 6.76 -8.60
C THR A 101 -9.28 5.91 -8.66
N TRP A 102 -9.11 5.05 -9.67
CA TRP A 102 -7.88 4.28 -9.86
C TRP A 102 -6.67 5.19 -10.13
N GLU A 103 -6.84 6.26 -10.91
CA GLU A 103 -5.75 7.22 -11.09
C GLU A 103 -5.41 7.97 -9.80
N ARG A 104 -6.41 8.32 -8.98
CA ARG A 104 -6.19 8.92 -7.66
C ARG A 104 -5.44 7.97 -6.73
N LEU A 105 -5.81 6.69 -6.71
CA LEU A 105 -5.11 5.65 -5.95
C LEU A 105 -3.63 5.59 -6.34
N ARG A 106 -3.31 5.57 -7.64
CA ARG A 106 -1.92 5.58 -8.12
C ARG A 106 -1.14 6.82 -7.67
N ILE A 107 -1.75 8.00 -7.75
CA ILE A 107 -1.12 9.25 -7.31
C ILE A 107 -0.80 9.21 -5.82
N LEU A 108 -1.75 8.79 -4.99
CA LEU A 108 -1.58 8.67 -3.54
C LEU A 108 -0.51 7.62 -3.18
N ALA A 109 -0.51 6.48 -3.86
CA ALA A 109 0.49 5.43 -3.65
C ALA A 109 1.90 5.92 -4.00
N ARG A 110 2.07 6.65 -5.10
CA ARG A 110 3.35 7.29 -5.47
C ARG A 110 3.79 8.32 -4.42
N ALA A 111 2.86 9.14 -3.92
CA ALA A 111 3.15 10.13 -2.89
C ALA A 111 3.61 9.47 -1.57
N ALA A 112 2.93 8.41 -1.14
CA ALA A 112 3.32 7.63 0.03
C ALA A 112 4.71 7.01 -0.16
N LEU A 113 4.96 6.33 -1.30
CA LEU A 113 6.25 5.69 -1.59
C LEU A 113 7.43 6.66 -1.59
N ALA A 114 7.23 7.90 -2.05
CA ALA A 114 8.27 8.93 -2.05
C ALA A 114 8.76 9.28 -0.64
N LEU A 115 7.91 9.09 0.37
CA LEU A 115 8.21 9.35 1.78
C LEU A 115 8.63 8.09 2.55
N MET A 116 8.48 6.91 1.95
CA MET A 116 8.85 5.64 2.55
C MET A 116 10.23 5.22 2.01
N PRO A 117 11.30 5.21 2.83
CA PRO A 117 12.56 4.62 2.40
C PRO A 117 12.49 3.08 2.33
N PRO A 118 13.34 2.41 1.54
CA PRO A 118 13.39 0.95 1.51
C PRO A 118 13.67 0.29 2.88
N ALA A 119 14.44 0.98 3.74
CA ALA A 119 14.83 0.51 5.06
C ALA A 119 14.88 1.67 6.07
N PRO A 120 13.73 2.09 6.67
CA PRO A 120 13.67 3.20 7.63
C PRO A 120 14.48 2.94 8.91
N TRP A 121 14.70 1.67 9.25
CA TRP A 121 15.54 1.25 10.38
C TRP A 121 17.05 1.43 10.12
N ALA A 122 17.48 1.63 8.87
CA ALA A 122 18.91 1.78 8.54
C ALA A 122 19.46 3.17 8.91
N ASN A 123 18.59 4.16 9.09
CA ASN A 123 18.97 5.53 9.48
C ASN A 123 19.21 5.69 10.99
N TYR A 124 19.06 4.63 11.79
CA TYR A 124 19.26 4.65 13.25
C TYR A 124 20.60 4.04 13.70
N SER A 125 21.52 3.76 12.76
CA SER A 125 22.90 3.37 13.07
C SER A 125 23.79 4.61 13.06
N ASP A 126 23.86 5.29 14.20
CA ASP A 126 25.00 6.05 14.75
C ASP A 126 24.49 7.25 15.58
N ASP A 127 24.32 7.02 16.88
CA ASP A 127 24.73 7.92 17.97
C ASP A 127 24.92 7.11 19.27
#